data_AF-A0A562T5R4-F1
#
_entry.id   AF-A0A562T5R4-F1
#
_cell.length_a   1.000
_cell.length_b   1.000
_cell.length_c   1.000
_cell.angle_alpha   90.00
_cell.angle_beta   90.00
_cell.angle_gamma   90.00
#
_symmetry.space_group_name_H-M   'P 1'
#
loop_
_entity.id
_entity.type
_entity.pdbx_description
1 polymer ?
#
loop_
_entity_poly.entity_id
_entity_poly.type
_entity_poly.pdbx_seq_one_letter_code
_entity_poly.pdbx_strand_id
1 'polypeptide(L)'
;MRTFLLFIVITLFSLPLAAQGPLALKALTAGSLVTSRKVEQIVTQGIMSPRTIAANHLVTHAEVKQKVQEGYFLKKSSSVTIPGDNFCITVAEAKAWLNLDESQLPANGRMPLWQELSPASQCTGVDKKVINEVCETGNKVWTRSEYDSSIGMYKCYYVYRWSDGSQSQEYYELNGAGCVV
;
A
#
# COMPACT_ATOMS: atom_id res chain seq x y z
N MET A 1 -52.17 29.84 5.63
CA MET A 1 -52.34 28.38 5.55
C MET A 1 -52.27 27.93 4.10
N ARG A 2 -51.10 27.48 3.61
CA ARG A 2 -50.97 26.71 2.37
C ARG A 2 -49.83 25.72 2.52
N THR A 3 -50.21 24.49 2.82
CA THR A 3 -49.38 23.32 3.03
C THR A 3 -48.86 22.84 1.67
N PHE A 4 -47.55 22.86 1.45
CA PHE A 4 -46.91 22.23 0.30
C PHE A 4 -46.49 20.80 0.69
N LEU A 5 -47.25 19.82 0.21
CA LEU A 5 -46.92 18.40 0.24
C LEU A 5 -45.99 18.10 -0.94
N LEU A 6 -44.72 17.80 -0.66
CA LEU A 6 -43.75 17.35 -1.67
C LEU A 6 -43.75 15.81 -1.68
N PHE A 7 -44.29 15.22 -2.75
CA PHE A 7 -44.23 13.79 -3.02
C PHE A 7 -42.84 13.41 -3.55
N ILE A 8 -42.10 12.59 -2.81
CA ILE A 8 -40.86 11.95 -3.27
C ILE A 8 -41.25 10.65 -3.99
N VAL A 9 -41.09 10.64 -5.31
CA VAL A 9 -41.24 9.45 -6.16
C VAL A 9 -39.91 8.69 -6.16
N ILE A 10 -39.87 7.54 -5.48
CA ILE A 10 -38.72 6.63 -5.49
C ILE A 10 -38.89 5.70 -6.70
N THR A 11 -38.14 5.97 -7.78
CA THR A 11 -38.02 5.04 -8.91
C THR A 11 -36.98 3.97 -8.60
N LEU A 12 -37.46 2.77 -8.29
CA LEU A 12 -36.69 1.52 -8.24
C LEU A 12 -36.24 1.15 -9.66
N PHE A 13 -34.95 1.28 -9.95
CA PHE A 13 -34.34 0.79 -11.18
C PHE A 13 -33.96 -0.69 -10.99
N SER A 14 -34.75 -1.59 -11.60
CA SER A 14 -34.46 -3.01 -11.69
C SER A 14 -33.51 -3.25 -12.88
N LEU A 15 -32.28 -3.72 -12.62
CA LEU A 15 -31.35 -4.15 -13.67
C LEU A 15 -31.51 -5.66 -13.91
N PRO A 16 -31.58 -6.12 -15.18
CA PRO A 16 -31.66 -7.53 -15.52
C PRO A 16 -30.30 -8.23 -15.43
N LEU A 17 -30.30 -9.41 -14.79
CA LEU A 17 -29.17 -10.33 -14.71
C LEU A 17 -28.96 -11.00 -16.08
N ALA A 18 -27.85 -10.70 -16.75
CA ALA A 18 -27.48 -11.35 -18.01
C ALA A 18 -26.96 -12.77 -17.75
N ALA A 19 -27.55 -13.71 -18.49
CA ALA A 19 -27.29 -15.14 -18.47
C ALA A 19 -25.84 -15.49 -18.86
N GLN A 20 -25.24 -16.41 -18.11
CA GLN A 20 -23.96 -17.04 -18.44
C GLN A 20 -24.23 -18.27 -19.33
N GLY A 21 -23.69 -18.26 -20.54
CA GLY A 21 -23.70 -19.42 -21.45
C GLY A 21 -22.51 -20.36 -21.17
N PRO A 22 -22.64 -21.67 -21.45
CA PRO A 22 -21.56 -22.63 -21.28
C PRO A 22 -20.53 -22.52 -22.41
N LEU A 23 -19.29 -22.18 -22.07
CA LEU A 23 -18.16 -22.27 -22.99
C LEU A 23 -17.75 -23.73 -23.16
N ALA A 24 -17.95 -24.25 -24.36
CA ALA A 24 -17.44 -25.54 -24.80
C ALA A 24 -15.90 -25.50 -24.88
N LEU A 25 -15.25 -26.29 -24.03
CA LEU A 25 -13.80 -26.49 -24.03
C LEU A 25 -13.42 -27.46 -25.16
N LYS A 26 -12.70 -26.97 -26.17
CA LYS A 26 -12.16 -27.80 -27.26
C LYS A 26 -10.93 -28.55 -26.74
N ALA A 27 -11.07 -29.87 -26.59
CA ALA A 27 -10.03 -30.77 -26.10
C ALA A 27 -8.81 -30.78 -27.04
N LEU A 28 -7.65 -30.40 -26.49
CA LEU A 28 -6.34 -30.69 -27.07
C LEU A 28 -5.89 -32.07 -26.57
N THR A 29 -5.53 -32.90 -27.54
CA THR A 29 -5.13 -34.29 -27.39
C THR A 29 -3.78 -34.47 -26.70
N ALA A 30 -3.78 -35.46 -25.82
CA ALA A 30 -2.70 -36.39 -25.47
C ALA A 30 -1.46 -35.87 -24.72
N GLY A 31 -1.35 -36.31 -23.45
CA GLY A 31 -0.08 -36.82 -22.94
C GLY A 31 0.53 -36.22 -21.67
N SER A 32 -0.23 -36.02 -20.59
CA SER A 32 0.34 -36.14 -19.24
C SER A 32 -0.73 -36.28 -18.17
N LEU A 33 -0.77 -37.46 -17.56
CA LEU A 33 -1.53 -37.78 -16.35
C LEU A 33 -0.90 -37.07 -15.16
N VAL A 34 -1.47 -35.94 -14.75
CA VAL A 34 -1.24 -35.37 -13.41
C VAL A 34 -2.49 -35.66 -12.59
N THR A 35 -2.33 -36.52 -11.58
CA THR A 35 -3.41 -37.01 -10.71
C THR A 35 -4.01 -35.88 -9.85
N SER A 36 -5.33 -35.78 -9.85
CA SER A 36 -6.14 -34.65 -9.36
C SER A 36 -6.44 -34.69 -7.85
N ARG A 37 -5.40 -34.71 -6.99
CA ARG A 37 -5.58 -34.59 -5.52
C ARG A 37 -4.63 -33.62 -4.81
N LYS A 38 -3.96 -32.72 -5.53
CA LYS A 38 -3.10 -31.71 -4.91
C LYS A 38 -2.93 -30.45 -5.75
N VAL A 39 -4.02 -29.92 -6.31
CA VAL A 39 -4.03 -28.61 -7.00
C VAL A 39 -5.32 -27.84 -6.68
N GLU A 40 -5.70 -27.82 -5.40
CA GLU A 40 -6.66 -26.86 -4.85
C GLU A 40 -6.17 -26.42 -3.46
N GLN A 41 -4.97 -25.82 -3.42
CA GLN A 41 -4.53 -25.12 -2.22
C GLN A 41 -3.36 -24.15 -2.46
N ILE A 42 -3.35 -23.39 -3.57
CA ILE A 42 -2.46 -22.22 -3.71
C ILE A 42 -3.18 -21.10 -4.49
N VAL A 43 -4.44 -20.82 -4.14
CA VAL A 43 -5.12 -19.60 -4.58
C VAL A 43 -5.98 -19.08 -3.42
N THR A 44 -5.42 -19.02 -2.21
CA THR A 44 -6.12 -18.41 -1.06
C THR A 44 -5.20 -18.12 0.11
N GLN A 45 -4.02 -17.54 -0.12
CA GLN A 45 -3.41 -16.68 0.91
C GLN A 45 -2.84 -15.46 0.20
N GLY A 46 -3.44 -14.30 0.46
CA GLY A 46 -2.78 -13.03 0.22
C GLY A 46 -1.44 -12.99 0.95
N ILE A 47 -0.64 -12.00 0.59
CA ILE A 47 0.73 -11.67 1.04
C ILE A 47 1.75 -11.98 -0.06
N MET A 48 2.29 -10.88 -0.60
CA MET A 48 3.34 -10.72 -1.61
C MET A 48 2.89 -10.85 -3.07
N SER A 49 2.77 -9.69 -3.72
CA SER A 49 3.06 -9.53 -5.14
C SER A 49 4.58 -9.36 -5.28
N PRO A 50 5.32 -10.29 -5.91
CA PRO A 50 6.65 -9.99 -6.38
C PRO A 50 6.61 -10.10 -7.90
N ARG A 51 6.06 -9.07 -8.55
CA ARG A 51 6.82 -8.57 -9.68
C ARG A 51 8.14 -8.10 -9.07
N THR A 52 9.14 -8.96 -9.10
CA THR A 52 10.55 -8.60 -8.95
C THR A 52 10.86 -7.76 -10.19
N ILE A 53 10.33 -6.54 -10.22
CA ILE A 53 10.54 -5.64 -11.34
C ILE A 53 12.04 -5.39 -11.33
N ALA A 54 12.70 -5.75 -12.43
CA ALA A 54 14.11 -5.46 -12.61
C ALA A 54 14.35 -3.99 -12.23
N ALA A 55 15.19 -3.75 -11.22
CA ALA A 55 15.47 -2.41 -10.69
C ALA A 55 15.96 -1.42 -11.76
N ASN A 56 16.37 -1.94 -12.92
CA ASN A 56 16.98 -1.23 -14.04
C ASN A 56 16.05 -1.14 -15.27
N HIS A 57 14.82 -0.67 -15.12
CA HIS A 57 13.96 -0.32 -16.26
C HIS A 57 13.38 1.09 -16.11
N LEU A 58 13.02 1.70 -17.24
CA LEU A 58 12.35 2.99 -17.30
C LEU A 58 10.93 2.87 -16.78
N VAL A 59 10.49 3.86 -16.01
CA VAL A 59 9.18 3.84 -15.37
C VAL A 59 8.14 4.52 -16.24
N THR A 60 6.99 3.87 -16.43
CA THR A 60 5.85 4.44 -17.16
C THR A 60 4.87 5.20 -16.26
N HIS A 61 4.06 6.10 -16.83
CA HIS A 61 3.01 6.81 -16.09
C HIS A 61 2.01 5.84 -15.43
N ALA A 62 1.61 4.78 -16.13
CA ALA A 62 0.73 3.73 -15.60
C ALA A 62 1.31 3.02 -14.36
N GLU A 63 2.61 2.69 -14.36
CA GLU A 63 3.27 2.07 -13.21
C GLU A 63 3.34 3.00 -12.00
N VAL A 64 3.67 4.28 -12.24
CA VAL A 64 3.64 5.30 -11.18
C VAL A 64 2.23 5.42 -10.60
N LYS A 65 1.20 5.51 -11.44
CA LYS A 65 -0.20 5.60 -11.02
C LYS A 65 -0.61 4.40 -10.16
N GLN A 66 -0.24 3.18 -10.59
CA GLN A 66 -0.49 1.98 -9.81
C GLN A 66 0.18 2.06 -8.43
N LYS A 67 1.43 2.51 -8.37
CA LYS A 67 2.21 2.55 -7.11
C LYS A 67 1.76 3.66 -6.16
N VAL A 68 1.19 4.73 -6.68
CA VAL A 68 0.44 5.72 -5.89
C VAL A 68 -0.83 5.11 -5.30
N GLN A 69 -1.58 4.29 -6.06
CA GLN A 69 -2.77 3.60 -5.55
C GLN A 69 -2.43 2.54 -4.50
N GLU A 70 -1.27 1.90 -4.62
CA GLU A 70 -0.71 0.98 -3.61
C GLU A 70 -0.16 1.71 -2.37
N GLY A 71 -0.09 3.06 -2.38
CA GLY A 71 0.45 3.87 -1.28
C GLY A 71 1.98 3.90 -1.19
N TYR A 72 2.69 3.38 -2.19
CA TYR A 72 4.16 3.41 -2.24
C TYR A 72 4.69 4.84 -2.47
N PHE A 73 4.03 5.59 -3.36
CA PHE A 73 4.32 7.01 -3.59
C PHE A 73 3.18 7.89 -3.07
N LEU A 74 3.54 9.01 -2.46
CA LEU A 74 2.59 10.08 -2.14
C LEU A 74 2.55 11.10 -3.27
N LYS A 75 1.34 11.53 -3.64
CA LYS A 75 1.19 12.67 -4.56
C LYS A 75 1.63 13.95 -3.86
N LYS A 76 2.25 14.86 -4.61
CA LYS A 76 2.65 16.19 -4.11
C LYS A 76 1.46 17.09 -3.78
N SER A 77 0.31 16.83 -4.42
CA SER A 77 -0.97 17.45 -4.10
C SER A 77 -2.11 16.48 -4.46
N SER A 78 -3.20 16.54 -3.71
CA SER A 78 -4.41 15.76 -3.97
C SER A 78 -5.00 16.04 -5.37
N SER A 79 -4.82 17.25 -5.90
CA SER A 79 -5.33 17.68 -7.21
C SER A 79 -4.52 17.18 -8.42
N VAL A 80 -3.31 16.66 -8.19
CA VAL A 80 -2.50 16.12 -9.29
C VAL A 80 -3.17 14.86 -9.86
N THR A 81 -3.33 14.85 -11.18
CA THR A 81 -3.78 13.70 -11.95
C THR A 81 -2.59 13.09 -12.69
N ILE A 82 -2.28 11.84 -12.39
CA ILE A 82 -1.23 11.08 -13.07
C ILE A 82 -1.86 10.35 -14.26
N PRO A 83 -1.34 10.53 -15.49
CA PRO A 83 -1.83 9.82 -16.66
C PRO A 83 -1.74 8.30 -16.47
N GLY A 84 -2.63 7.57 -17.16
CA GLY A 84 -2.65 6.10 -17.13
C GLY A 84 -2.08 5.46 -18.39
N ASP A 85 -1.25 6.20 -19.13
CA ASP A 85 -0.65 5.73 -20.38
C ASP A 85 0.71 5.05 -20.14
N ASN A 86 1.29 4.54 -21.22
CA ASN A 86 2.56 3.81 -21.18
C ASN A 86 3.76 4.71 -21.54
N PHE A 87 3.63 6.04 -21.49
CA PHE A 87 4.77 6.92 -21.70
C PHE A 87 5.71 6.89 -20.49
N CYS A 88 7.01 6.95 -20.76
CA CYS A 88 8.02 7.01 -19.71
C CYS A 88 7.93 8.35 -18.98
N ILE A 89 7.96 8.31 -17.65
CA ILE A 89 7.94 9.52 -16.84
C ILE A 89 9.25 10.30 -17.01
N THR A 90 9.16 11.62 -17.10
CA THR A 90 10.32 12.51 -17.07
C THR A 90 10.65 12.92 -15.63
N VAL A 91 11.88 13.40 -15.39
CA VAL A 91 12.27 13.93 -14.07
C VAL A 91 11.37 15.10 -13.64
N ALA A 92 10.98 15.96 -14.58
CA ALA A 92 10.11 17.10 -14.30
C ALA A 92 8.70 16.66 -13.87
N GLU A 93 8.13 15.67 -14.56
CA GLU A 93 6.84 15.07 -14.19
C GLU A 93 6.90 14.38 -12.83
N ALA A 94 7.94 13.57 -12.58
CA ALA A 94 8.14 12.88 -11.31
C ALA A 94 8.19 13.87 -10.14
N LYS A 95 8.94 14.97 -10.27
CA LYS A 95 9.01 16.05 -9.26
C LYS A 95 7.72 16.85 -9.11
N ALA A 96 6.94 16.98 -10.18
CA ALA A 96 5.66 17.68 -10.16
C ALA A 96 4.57 16.84 -9.49
N TRP A 97 4.59 15.52 -9.70
CA TRP A 97 3.49 14.66 -9.27
C TRP A 97 3.71 13.98 -7.93
N LEU A 98 4.95 13.64 -7.61
CA LEU A 98 5.28 12.76 -6.49
C LEU A 98 6.13 13.49 -5.45
N ASN A 99 6.04 13.05 -4.20
CA ASN A 99 6.96 13.44 -3.14
C ASN A 99 8.17 12.47 -3.13
N LEU A 100 9.28 12.88 -3.74
CA LEU A 100 10.46 12.05 -3.99
C LEU A 100 11.72 12.62 -3.32
N ASP A 101 12.66 11.76 -2.99
CA ASP A 101 14.02 12.17 -2.63
C ASP A 101 14.73 12.62 -3.90
N GLU A 102 14.74 13.93 -4.12
CA GLU A 102 15.33 14.52 -5.33
C GLU A 102 16.83 14.28 -5.47
N SER A 103 17.52 13.86 -4.40
CA SER A 103 18.95 13.50 -4.45
C SER A 103 19.22 12.21 -5.23
N GLN A 104 18.22 11.33 -5.34
CA GLN A 104 18.32 10.06 -6.07
C GLN A 104 17.97 10.18 -7.55
N LEU A 105 17.39 11.31 -7.96
CA LEU A 105 16.99 11.52 -9.35
C LEU A 105 18.20 11.81 -10.24
N PRO A 106 18.20 11.35 -11.50
CA PRO A 106 19.33 11.54 -12.38
C PRO A 106 19.55 13.02 -12.73
N ALA A 107 20.78 13.51 -12.51
CA ALA A 107 21.15 14.90 -12.79
C ALA A 107 21.38 15.20 -14.29
N ASN A 108 21.59 14.18 -15.12
CA ASN A 108 21.96 14.33 -16.53
C ASN A 108 20.76 14.46 -17.48
N GLY A 109 19.57 14.76 -16.96
CA GLY A 109 18.36 14.98 -17.76
C GLY A 109 17.78 13.72 -18.43
N ARG A 110 18.33 12.52 -18.15
CA ARG A 110 17.73 11.27 -18.62
C ARG A 110 16.45 10.95 -17.84
N MET A 111 15.62 10.09 -18.41
CA MET A 111 14.46 9.54 -17.70
C MET A 111 14.91 8.69 -16.49
N PRO A 112 14.23 8.81 -15.34
CA PRO A 112 14.56 8.04 -14.15
C PRO A 112 14.27 6.56 -14.34
N LEU A 113 15.14 5.73 -13.76
CA LEU A 113 14.89 4.30 -13.56
C LEU A 113 14.02 4.08 -12.31
N TRP A 114 13.42 2.90 -12.21
CA TRP A 114 12.59 2.54 -11.05
C TRP A 114 13.30 2.71 -9.71
N GLN A 115 14.57 2.29 -9.62
CA GLN A 115 15.38 2.41 -8.40
C GLN A 115 15.71 3.86 -8.00
N GLU A 116 15.55 4.82 -8.91
CA GLU A 116 15.87 6.23 -8.67
C GLU A 116 14.65 7.04 -8.25
N LEU A 117 13.44 6.52 -8.51
CA LEU A 117 12.22 7.02 -7.92
C LEU A 117 12.14 6.56 -6.46
N SER A 118 13.04 7.10 -5.65
CA SER A 118 13.02 6.92 -4.21
C SER A 118 12.01 7.91 -3.62
N PRO A 119 10.98 7.46 -2.90
CA PRO A 119 10.05 8.39 -2.32
C PRO A 119 10.72 9.17 -1.18
N ALA A 120 10.41 10.47 -1.06
CA ALA A 120 11.10 11.38 -0.13
C ALA A 120 11.05 10.79 1.28
N SER A 121 12.24 10.49 1.84
CA SER A 121 12.49 9.91 3.18
C SER A 121 11.20 9.45 3.85
N GLN A 122 10.76 8.28 3.42
CA GLN A 122 9.37 7.90 3.54
C GLN A 122 8.94 7.84 4.99
N CYS A 123 7.64 8.01 5.18
CA CYS A 123 6.93 7.47 6.32
C CYS A 123 6.89 5.93 6.28
N THR A 124 8.07 5.31 6.17
CA THR A 124 8.29 3.88 6.28
C THR A 124 9.02 3.63 7.59
N GLY A 125 8.56 2.60 8.29
CA GLY A 125 8.97 2.34 9.66
C GLY A 125 7.75 2.24 10.56
N VAL A 126 7.85 1.40 11.58
CA VAL A 126 6.76 1.20 12.56
C VAL A 126 6.49 2.46 13.39
N ASP A 127 7.47 3.37 13.43
CA ASP A 127 7.44 4.66 14.09
C ASP A 127 7.02 5.82 13.17
N LYS A 128 6.71 5.57 11.89
CA LYS A 128 6.37 6.65 10.95
C LYS A 128 4.90 6.62 10.55
N LYS A 129 4.26 7.79 10.48
CA LYS A 129 2.88 7.95 10.00
C LYS A 129 2.69 9.30 9.31
N VAL A 130 1.96 9.31 8.18
CA VAL A 130 1.60 10.55 7.48
C VAL A 130 0.39 11.18 8.16
N ILE A 131 0.55 12.41 8.64
CA ILE A 131 -0.50 13.20 9.28
C ILE A 131 -0.50 14.58 8.62
N ASN A 132 -1.65 14.98 8.08
CA ASN A 132 -1.81 16.26 7.38
C ASN A 132 -0.72 16.49 6.30
N GLU A 133 -0.46 15.46 5.48
CA GLU A 133 0.56 15.46 4.41
C GLU A 133 2.02 15.56 4.89
N VAL A 134 2.26 15.65 6.20
CA VAL A 134 3.58 15.65 6.81
C VAL A 134 3.89 14.26 7.35
N CYS A 135 5.09 13.77 7.06
CA CYS A 135 5.56 12.54 7.69
C CYS A 135 6.02 12.82 9.11
N GLU A 136 5.33 12.23 10.09
CA GLU A 136 5.68 12.36 11.49
C GLU A 136 6.37 11.10 12.02
N THR A 137 7.27 11.31 12.98
CA THR A 137 7.85 10.24 13.79
C THR A 137 7.07 10.16 15.09
N GLY A 138 6.52 8.99 15.37
CA GLY A 138 5.75 8.72 16.57
C GLY A 138 6.65 8.69 17.80
N ASN A 139 6.13 9.18 18.91
CA ASN A 139 6.79 9.10 20.20
C ASN A 139 6.61 7.70 20.77
N LYS A 140 7.71 7.00 21.05
CA LYS A 140 7.67 5.70 21.74
C LYS A 140 7.20 5.93 23.18
N VAL A 141 6.14 5.23 23.57
CA VAL A 141 5.56 5.25 24.91
C VAL A 141 5.48 3.82 25.44
N TRP A 142 6.17 3.55 26.53
CA TRP A 142 6.09 2.25 27.22
C TRP A 142 4.69 2.09 27.83
N THR A 143 4.11 0.90 27.69
CA THR A 143 2.74 0.61 28.18
C THR A 143 2.76 -0.34 29.38
N ARG A 144 3.65 -1.34 29.37
CA ARG A 144 3.83 -2.28 30.48
C ARG A 144 5.16 -3.04 30.40
N SER A 145 5.52 -3.73 31.47
CA SER A 145 6.63 -4.68 31.50
C SER A 145 6.21 -6.02 32.12
N GLU A 146 6.69 -7.13 31.55
CA GLU A 146 6.41 -8.49 32.00
C GLU A 146 7.74 -9.24 32.16
N TYR A 147 8.03 -9.75 33.37
CA TYR A 147 9.24 -10.54 33.58
C TYR A 147 9.06 -11.95 33.02
N ASP A 148 9.92 -12.36 32.09
CA ASP A 148 9.95 -13.71 31.54
C ASP A 148 11.06 -14.51 32.23
N SER A 149 10.66 -15.33 33.21
CA SER A 149 11.57 -16.15 34.01
C SER A 149 12.30 -17.22 33.21
N SER A 150 11.84 -17.56 32.00
CA SER A 150 12.51 -18.56 31.14
C SER A 150 13.81 -18.03 30.53
N ILE A 151 13.85 -16.73 30.24
CA ILE A 151 15.00 -16.05 29.64
C ILE A 151 15.70 -15.09 30.62
N GLY A 152 15.12 -14.86 31.80
CA GLY A 152 15.68 -13.96 32.82
C GLY A 152 15.65 -12.48 32.41
N MET A 153 14.75 -12.08 31.50
CA MET A 153 14.62 -10.71 30.99
C MET A 153 13.19 -10.20 31.08
N TYR A 154 13.00 -8.88 31.08
CA TYR A 154 11.69 -8.24 30.97
C TYR A 154 11.31 -8.04 29.50
N LYS A 155 10.09 -8.46 29.12
CA LYS A 155 9.41 -8.01 27.91
C LYS A 155 8.77 -6.67 28.20
N CYS A 156 9.32 -5.62 27.62
CA CYS A 156 8.76 -4.28 27.72
C CYS A 156 7.92 -3.97 26.50
N TYR A 157 6.65 -3.66 26.73
CA TYR A 157 5.69 -3.37 25.69
C TYR A 157 5.62 -1.86 25.45
N TYR A 158 5.49 -1.45 24.19
CA TYR A 158 5.39 -0.04 23.80
C TYR A 158 4.48 0.17 22.61
N VAL A 159 4.01 1.41 22.47
CA VAL A 159 3.30 1.93 21.30
C VAL A 159 3.97 3.21 20.81
N TYR A 160 3.82 3.54 19.54
CA TYR A 160 4.11 4.86 19.01
C TYR A 160 2.85 5.72 19.05
N ARG A 161 2.97 6.97 19.50
CA ARG A 161 1.89 7.97 19.48
C ARG A 161 2.24 9.14 18.58
N TRP A 162 1.28 9.61 17.78
CA TRP A 162 1.49 10.72 16.86
C TRP A 162 0.64 11.96 17.20
N SER A 163 0.85 13.08 16.49
CA SER A 163 0.21 14.37 16.80
C SER A 163 -1.32 14.37 16.67
N ASP A 164 -1.87 13.49 15.84
CA ASP A 164 -3.32 13.31 15.63
C ASP A 164 -4.00 12.52 16.78
N GLY A 165 -3.24 12.11 17.80
CA GLY A 165 -3.73 11.31 18.93
C GLY A 165 -3.87 9.83 18.64
N SER A 166 -3.57 9.37 17.41
CA SER A 166 -3.54 7.96 17.08
C SER A 166 -2.33 7.24 17.70
N GLN A 167 -2.43 5.91 17.79
CA GLN A 167 -1.35 5.05 18.28
C GLN A 167 -1.16 3.83 17.39
N SER A 168 0.06 3.27 17.41
CA SER A 168 0.39 2.03 16.71
C SER A 168 -0.22 0.81 17.39
N GLN A 169 -0.05 -0.36 16.78
CA GLN A 169 -0.15 -1.62 17.52
C GLN A 169 0.92 -1.69 18.63
N GLU A 170 0.75 -2.61 19.56
CA GLU A 170 1.74 -2.85 20.62
C GLU A 170 2.92 -3.68 20.09
N TYR A 171 4.12 -3.22 20.39
CA TYR A 171 5.38 -3.90 20.13
C TYR A 171 6.06 -4.26 21.45
N TYR A 172 7.12 -5.07 21.42
CA TYR A 172 7.93 -5.32 22.60
C TYR A 172 9.43 -5.36 22.32
N GLU A 173 10.20 -5.05 23.35
CA GLU A 173 11.66 -5.18 23.39
C GLU A 173 12.06 -5.94 24.66
N LEU A 174 13.17 -6.69 24.59
CA LEU A 174 13.74 -7.37 25.74
C LEU A 174 14.70 -6.44 26.48
N ASN A 175 14.55 -6.35 27.80
CA ASN A 175 15.37 -5.48 28.65
C ASN A 175 15.79 -6.22 29.93
N GLY A 176 16.97 -5.90 30.47
CA GLY A 176 17.47 -6.47 31.72
C GLY A 176 16.72 -5.96 32.97
N ALA A 177 16.04 -4.82 32.83
CA ALA A 177 15.19 -4.22 33.87
C ALA A 177 13.79 -3.92 33.32
N GLY A 178 12.81 -3.83 34.21
CA GLY A 178 11.46 -3.39 33.85
C GLY A 178 11.46 -1.97 33.28
N CYS A 179 10.59 -1.71 32.30
CA CYS A 179 10.51 -0.41 31.65
C CYS A 179 9.63 0.56 32.44
N VAL A 180 10.05 1.83 32.45
CA VAL A 180 9.33 2.93 33.09
C VAL A 180 8.19 3.38 32.18
N VAL A 181 6.97 3.32 32.69
CA VAL A 181 5.73 3.75 32.05
C VAL A 181 5.39 5.18 32.47
#